data_AF-H2J8T4-F1
#
_entry.id   AF-H2J8T4-F1
#
_cell.length_a   1.000
_cell.length_b   1.000
_cell.length_c   1.000
_cell.angle_alpha   90.00
_cell.angle_beta   90.00
_cell.angle_gamma   90.00
#
_symmetry.space_group_name_H-M   'P 1'
#
loop_
_entity.id
_entity.type
_entity.pdbx_description
1 polymer ?
#
loop_
_entity_poly.entity_id
_entity_poly.type
_entity_poly.pdbx_seq_one_letter_code
_entity_poly.pdbx_strand_id
1 'polypeptide(L)' 'MSKLNALSQEIVIRQMELNKLIGNNQNRNTAKVLEKSQELDKLIVAYYEQKQREACSNNT' A
#
# COMPACT_ATOMS: atom_id res chain seq x y z
N MET A 1 15.86 -6.70 7.33
CA MET A 1 14.55 -6.82 6.63
C MET A 1 14.71 -6.12 5.29
N SER A 2 14.35 -6.74 4.15
CA SER A 2 14.49 -6.07 2.84
C SER A 2 13.51 -4.91 2.74
N LYS A 3 13.87 -3.88 1.98
CA LYS A 3 13.01 -2.70 1.75
C LYS A 3 11.67 -3.12 1.12
N LEU A 4 11.70 -4.14 0.27
CA LEU A 4 10.53 -4.77 -0.35
C LEU A 4 9.61 -5.45 0.66
N ASN A 5 10.16 -6.15 1.67
CA ASN A 5 9.37 -6.76 2.74
C ASN A 5 8.72 -5.71 3.64
N ALA A 6 9.42 -4.61 3.93
CA ALA A 6 8.84 -3.50 4.70
C ALA A 6 7.67 -2.84 3.96
N LEU A 7 7.82 -2.55 2.67
CA LEU A 7 6.75 -2.01 1.83
C LEU A 7 5.55 -2.97 1.73
N SER A 8 5.80 -4.27 1.55
CA SER A 8 4.75 -5.29 1.52
C SER A 8 3.95 -5.35 2.82
N GLN A 9 4.63 -5.35 3.98
CA GLN A 9 3.96 -5.33 5.28
C GLN A 9 3.13 -4.06 5.47
N GLU A 10 3.66 -2.90 5.07
CA GLU A 10 2.95 -1.63 5.18
C GLU A 10 1.70 -1.59 4.28
N ILE A 11 1.78 -2.09 3.05
CA ILE A 11 0.61 -2.23 2.16
C ILE A 11 -0.49 -3.06 2.81
N VAL A 12 -0.15 -4.21 3.42
CA VAL A 12 -1.13 -5.08 4.09
C VAL A 12 -1.79 -4.36 5.26
N ILE A 13 -1.02 -3.67 6.10
CA ILE A 13 -1.55 -2.92 7.24
C ILE A 13 -2.53 -1.83 6.76
N ARG A 14 -2.14 -1.04 5.76
CA ARG A 14 -2.96 0.04 5.19
C ARG A 14 -4.23 -0.49 4.51
N GLN A 15 -4.16 -1.62 3.82
CA GLN A 15 -5.33 -2.29 3.25
C GLN A 15 -6.31 -2.73 4.35
N MET A 16 -5.81 -3.28 5.46
CA MET A 16 -6.66 -3.67 6.59
C MET A 16 -7.35 -2.47 7.23
N GLU A 17 -6.65 -1.34 7.39
CA GLU A 17 -7.25 -0.09 7.88
C GLU A 17 -8.35 0.43 6.95
N LEU A 18 -8.10 0.43 5.64
CA LEU A 18 -9.07 0.84 4.63
C LEU A 18 -10.32 -0.04 4.66
N ASN A 19 -10.14 -1.37 4.73
CA ASN A 19 -11.24 -2.32 4.82
C ASN A 19 -12.09 -2.11 6.08
N LYS A 20 -11.46 -1.84 7.23
CA LYS A 20 -12.17 -1.50 8.48
C LYS A 20 -12.97 -0.21 8.32
N LEU A 21 -12.43 0.80 7.63
CA LEU A 21 -13.12 2.06 7.41
C LEU A 21 -14.32 1.93 6.47
N ILE A 22 -14.19 1.11 5.41
CA ILE A 22 -15.29 0.80 4.49
C ILE A 22 -16.37 0.00 5.22
N GLY A 23 -15.99 -1.03 5.98
CA GLY A 23 -16.94 -1.89 6.72
C GLY A 23 -17.69 -1.16 7.84
N ASN A 24 -17.04 -0.21 8.53
CA ASN A 24 -17.66 0.52 9.64
C ASN A 24 -18.47 1.76 9.21
N ASN A 25 -18.34 2.24 7.96
CA ASN A 25 -19.03 3.45 7.51
C ASN A 25 -20.06 3.14 6.43
N GLN A 26 -21.33 3.08 6.84
CA GLN A 26 -22.48 3.28 5.94
C GLN A 26 -22.49 4.73 5.42
N ASN A 27 -21.64 5.05 4.42
CA ASN A 27 -21.61 6.30 3.64
C ASN A 27 -21.14 7.60 4.32
N ARG A 28 -20.68 7.61 5.58
CA ARG A 28 -20.31 8.88 6.28
C ARG A 28 -18.85 9.33 6.16
N ASN A 29 -17.93 8.50 5.65
CA ASN A 29 -16.49 8.82 5.60
C ASN A 29 -15.84 8.57 4.23
N THR A 30 -16.59 8.80 3.15
CA THR A 30 -16.11 8.58 1.78
C THR A 30 -14.82 9.35 1.48
N ALA A 31 -14.65 10.56 2.03
CA ALA A 31 -13.42 11.35 1.90
C ALA A 31 -12.19 10.67 2.54
N LYS A 32 -12.34 10.12 3.76
CA LYS A 32 -11.24 9.40 4.44
C LYS A 32 -10.91 8.07 3.77
N VAL A 33 -11.92 7.39 3.25
CA VAL A 33 -11.73 6.16 2.44
C VAL A 33 -10.94 6.49 1.18
N LEU A 34 -11.30 7.59 0.49
CA LEU A 34 -10.59 8.04 -0.71
C LEU A 34 -9.14 8.42 -0.42
N GLU A 35 -8.89 9.21 0.63
CA GLU A 35 -7.54 9.62 1.05
C GLU A 35 -6.65 8.39 1.34
N LYS A 36 -7.15 7.44 2.14
CA LYS A 36 -6.40 6.20 2.43
C LYS A 36 -6.22 5.30 1.22
N SER A 37 -7.18 5.28 0.30
CA SER A 37 -7.02 4.57 -0.97
C SER A 37 -5.87 5.15 -1.79
N GLN A 38 -5.77 6.49 -1.88
CA GLN A 38 -4.69 7.16 -2.59
C GLN A 38 -3.32 6.96 -1.93
N GLU A 39 -3.26 6.91 -0.60
CA GLU A 39 -2.03 6.55 0.12
C GLU A 39 -1.59 5.11 -0.19
N LEU A 40 -2.54 4.19 -0.24
CA LEU A 40 -2.26 2.79 -0.57
C LEU A 40 -1.74 2.63 -2.01
N ASP A 41 -2.32 3.36 -2.97
CA ASP A 41 -1.85 3.35 -4.35
C ASP A 41 -0.39 3.81 -4.46
N LYS A 42 0.00 4.87 -3.74
CA LYS A 42 1.39 5.34 -3.70
C LYS A 42 2.35 4.28 -3.16
N LEU A 43 1.94 3.54 -2.13
CA LEU A 43 2.75 2.46 -1.56
C LEU A 43 2.90 1.28 -2.52
N ILE A 44 1.83 0.92 -3.25
CA ILE A 44 1.86 -0.14 -4.26
C ILE A 44 2.81 0.24 -5.41
N VAL A 45 2.76 1.48 -5.89
CA VAL A 45 3.70 1.98 -6.92
C VAL A 45 5.13 1.88 -6.40
N ALA A 46 5.41 2.39 -5.20
CA ALA A 46 6.75 2.33 -4.60
C ALA A 46 7.26 0.88 -4.44
N TYR A 47 6.38 -0.07 -4.11
CA TYR A 47 6.72 -1.48 -4.03
C TYR A 47 7.15 -2.05 -5.38
N TYR A 48 6.42 -1.76 -6.46
CA TYR A 48 6.76 -2.25 -7.78
C TYR A 48 8.03 -1.59 -8.35
N GLU A 49 8.24 -0.31 -8.08
CA GLU A 49 9.51 0.35 -8.42
C GLU A 49 10.70 -0.29 -7.70
N GLN A 50 10.56 -0.55 -6.39
CA GLN A 50 11.60 -1.20 -5.60
C GLN A 50 11.87 -2.63 -6.11
N LYS A 51 10.80 -3.37 -6.45
CA LYS A 51 10.90 -4.72 -7.03
C LYS A 51 11.67 -4.72 -8.35
N GLN A 52 11.41 -3.75 -9.23
CA GLN A 52 12.16 -3.61 -10.48
C GLN A 52 13.63 -3.27 -10.22
N ARG A 53 13.93 -2.36 -9.29
CA ARG A 53 15.33 -2.02 -8.94
C ARG A 53 16.09 -3.23 -8.41
N GLU A 54 15.49 -4.02 -7.52
CA GLU A 54 16.11 -5.24 -6.99
C GLU A 54 16.28 -6.30 -8.10
N ALA A 55 15.34 -6.45 -9.02
CA ALA A 55 15.46 -7.36 -10.16
C ALA A 55 16.57 -6.93 -11.14
N CYS A 56 16.68 -5.64 -11.46
CA CYS A 56 17.76 -5.13 -12.31
C CYS A 56 19.13 -5.28 -11.66
N SER A 57 19.23 -5.05 -10.35
CA SER A 57 20.49 -5.20 -9.61
C SER A 57 21.00 -6.64 -9.53
N ASN A 58 20.11 -7.64 -9.63
CA ASN A 58 20.49 -9.06 -9.56
C ASN A 58 20.88 -9.66 -10.92
N ASN A 59 20.76 -8.90 -12.02
CA ASN A 59 21.10 -9.33 -13.38
C ASN A 59 22.43 -8.74 -13.90
N THR A 60 23.23 -8.12 -13.02
CA THR A 60 24.58 -7.60 -13.33
C THR A 60 25.61 -8.37 -12.53
#